data_AF-A0A9W9A258-F1
#
_entry.id   AF-A0A9W9A258-F1
#
_cell.length_a   1.000
_cell.length_b   1.000
_cell.length_c   1.000
_cell.angle_alpha   90.00
_cell.angle_beta   90.00
_cell.angle_gamma   90.00
#
_symmetry.space_group_name_H-M   'P 1'
#
loop_
_entity.id
_entity.type
_entity.pdbx_description
1 polymer ?
#
loop_
_entity_poly.entity_id
_entity_poly.type
_entity_poly.pdbx_seq_one_letter_code
_entity_poly.pdbx_strand_id
1 'polypeptide(L)'
;MKAFISALLGCDSDPTKSKLGILGYVKGYYGCIEAQGRGSLHCHMLIWLQGGLNPNEIKKRVIEDPSSTFEQRIISFLDDTICNKVPDKPTVSVDIPSNTYHPCAMRGTTMSGYDSELMLTEDAINLDIHNLVQYCQVHWHTSTCYKYCKSGEPKICRSGLDPLNVTLLTTFDHVTGELIMRCLDGLVNNFNITILRAIRCNMDIKFIGSGASAKAVLYYITNYITKSQLKTHVAYAALERAVVKLGQIDSNDTPVTTMSKKLLQKCAYSMISEQELSAQQVSTYLLGYKDHYTSHTYANLFWTSFESFIERSKPSPECY
;
A
#
# COMPACT_ATOMS: atom_id res chain seq x y z
N MET A 1 -12.04 1.97 6.07
CA MET A 1 -12.02 1.49 4.66
C MET A 1 -13.36 1.56 3.95
N LYS A 2 -14.47 1.01 4.45
CA LYS A 2 -15.78 1.13 3.76
C LYS A 2 -16.14 2.57 3.39
N ALA A 3 -16.03 3.50 4.35
CA ALA A 3 -16.26 4.93 4.11
C ALA A 3 -15.30 5.54 3.07
N PHE A 4 -14.03 5.11 3.04
CA PHE A 4 -13.08 5.54 2.00
C PHE A 4 -13.53 5.08 0.61
N ILE A 5 -13.93 3.80 0.49
CA ILE A 5 -14.40 3.21 -0.76
C ILE A 5 -15.69 3.90 -1.25
N SER A 6 -16.65 4.13 -0.37
CA SER A 6 -17.93 4.73 -0.77
C SER A 6 -17.83 6.24 -0.97
N ALA A 7 -17.18 6.97 -0.07
CA ALA A 7 -17.19 8.44 -0.08
C ALA A 7 -16.09 9.04 -0.95
N LEU A 8 -14.89 8.45 -0.97
CA LEU A 8 -13.78 8.97 -1.78
C LEU A 8 -13.74 8.30 -3.15
N LEU A 9 -13.79 6.97 -3.21
CA LEU A 9 -13.75 6.28 -4.51
C LEU A 9 -15.10 6.28 -5.25
N GLY A 10 -16.20 6.67 -4.58
CA GLY A 10 -17.52 6.71 -5.17
C GLY A 10 -18.13 5.33 -5.46
N CYS A 11 -17.57 4.25 -4.91
CA CYS A 11 -18.03 2.89 -5.18
C CYS A 11 -19.22 2.51 -4.29
N ASP A 12 -20.25 1.95 -4.90
CA ASP A 12 -21.37 1.33 -4.18
C ASP A 12 -21.33 -0.20 -4.32
N SER A 13 -21.96 -0.89 -3.36
CA SER A 13 -22.25 -2.33 -3.46
C SER A 13 -23.08 -2.69 -4.68
N ASP A 14 -23.94 -1.78 -5.14
CA ASP A 14 -24.67 -1.82 -6.39
C ASP A 14 -23.90 -1.02 -7.45
N PRO A 15 -23.26 -1.68 -8.44
CA PRO A 15 -22.45 -0.98 -9.43
C PRO A 15 -23.21 0.11 -10.20
N THR A 16 -24.53 -0.01 -10.35
CA THR A 16 -25.39 0.97 -11.04
C THR A 16 -25.53 2.28 -10.26
N LYS A 17 -25.23 2.27 -8.95
CA LYS A 17 -25.28 3.44 -8.07
C LYS A 17 -23.91 4.08 -7.83
N SER A 18 -22.84 3.49 -8.40
CA SER A 18 -21.50 4.04 -8.27
C SER A 18 -21.41 5.42 -8.91
N LYS A 19 -20.68 6.32 -8.26
CA LYS A 19 -20.55 7.74 -8.63
C LYS A 19 -19.11 8.04 -9.03
N LEU A 20 -18.91 9.24 -9.57
CA LEU A 20 -17.58 9.79 -9.80
C LEU A 20 -16.85 9.94 -8.45
N GLY A 21 -15.74 9.23 -8.28
CA GLY A 21 -14.85 9.37 -7.14
C GLY A 21 -13.72 10.36 -7.41
N ILE A 22 -12.91 10.62 -6.38
CA ILE A 22 -11.74 11.52 -6.43
C ILE A 22 -10.66 11.09 -7.43
N LEU A 23 -10.63 9.81 -7.82
CA LEU A 23 -9.69 9.27 -8.83
C LEU A 23 -10.38 9.07 -10.18
N GLY A 24 -11.66 9.46 -10.33
CA GLY A 24 -12.51 9.12 -11.46
C GLY A 24 -13.50 8.00 -11.14
N TYR A 25 -14.18 7.51 -12.18
CA TYR A 25 -15.09 6.36 -12.06
C TYR A 25 -14.27 5.09 -11.82
N VAL A 26 -14.50 4.41 -10.71
CA VAL A 26 -13.81 3.15 -10.39
C VAL A 26 -14.56 1.97 -11.01
N LYS A 27 -13.87 1.23 -11.88
CA LYS A 27 -14.38 -0.01 -12.48
C LYS A 27 -14.15 -1.20 -11.57
N GLY A 28 -13.07 -1.19 -10.80
CA GLY A 28 -12.75 -2.25 -9.86
C GLY A 28 -11.69 -1.84 -8.86
N TYR A 29 -11.62 -2.56 -7.75
CA TYR A 29 -10.60 -2.42 -6.73
C TYR A 29 -10.40 -3.73 -5.97
N TYR A 30 -9.19 -3.87 -5.42
CA TYR A 30 -8.83 -4.86 -4.42
C TYR A 30 -7.96 -4.17 -3.36
N GLY A 31 -8.22 -4.45 -2.08
CA GLY A 31 -7.43 -3.93 -0.98
C GLY A 31 -7.24 -4.97 0.11
N CYS A 32 -6.03 -5.11 0.63
CA CYS A 32 -5.72 -5.97 1.77
C CYS A 32 -5.26 -5.13 2.96
N ILE A 33 -5.75 -5.47 4.15
CA ILE A 33 -5.29 -4.93 5.42
C ILE A 33 -4.18 -5.83 5.96
N GLU A 34 -3.03 -5.23 6.24
CA GLU A 34 -1.95 -5.85 7.00
C GLU A 34 -1.80 -5.11 8.33
N ALA A 35 -1.58 -5.83 9.43
CA ALA A 35 -1.03 -5.19 10.60
C ALA A 35 0.49 -5.26 10.54
N GLN A 36 1.12 -4.09 10.59
CA GLN A 36 2.57 -4.05 10.69
C GLN A 36 3.01 -4.47 12.09
N GLY A 37 4.27 -4.89 12.23
CA GLY A 37 4.84 -5.35 13.51
C GLY A 37 4.89 -4.31 14.64
N ARG A 38 4.30 -3.12 14.45
CA ARG A 38 4.06 -2.07 15.47
C ARG A 38 2.57 -1.92 15.83
N GLY A 39 1.70 -2.77 15.29
CA GLY A 39 0.26 -2.79 15.55
C GLY A 39 -0.58 -1.84 14.69
N SER A 40 0.02 -0.96 13.90
CA SER A 40 -0.73 -0.12 12.96
C SER A 40 -1.32 -0.95 11.83
N LEU A 41 -2.57 -0.66 11.47
CA LEU A 41 -3.25 -1.27 10.32
C LEU A 41 -2.94 -0.47 9.06
N HIS A 42 -2.47 -1.15 8.03
CA HIS A 42 -2.11 -0.57 6.74
C HIS A 42 -2.96 -1.22 5.66
N CYS A 43 -3.41 -0.43 4.71
CA CYS A 43 -4.20 -0.92 3.58
C CYS A 43 -3.41 -0.71 2.29
N HIS A 44 -3.10 -1.81 1.60
CA HIS A 44 -2.52 -1.78 0.25
C HIS A 44 -3.64 -2.02 -0.76
N MET A 45 -3.81 -1.13 -1.74
CA MET A 45 -4.91 -1.19 -2.69
C MET A 45 -4.45 -1.09 -4.15
N LEU A 46 -5.13 -1.84 -5.01
CA LEU A 46 -5.16 -1.63 -6.45
C LEU A 46 -6.54 -1.08 -6.83
N ILE A 47 -6.55 -0.06 -7.69
CA ILE A 47 -7.76 0.61 -8.15
C ILE A 47 -7.68 0.68 -9.67
N TRP A 48 -8.69 0.15 -10.34
CA TRP A 48 -8.88 0.20 -11.78
C TRP A 48 -9.95 1.22 -12.11
N LEU A 49 -9.58 2.20 -12.93
CA LEU A 49 -10.48 3.25 -13.37
C LEU A 49 -11.19 2.84 -14.66
N GLN A 50 -12.44 3.29 -14.81
CA GLN A 50 -13.20 3.18 -16.04
C GLN A 50 -12.47 3.95 -17.15
N GLY A 51 -12.26 3.30 -18.29
CA GLY A 51 -11.46 3.87 -19.39
C GLY A 51 -9.95 3.84 -19.17
N GLY A 52 -9.47 3.22 -18.08
CA GLY A 52 -8.06 2.91 -17.90
C GLY A 52 -7.58 1.95 -18.98
N LEU A 53 -6.77 2.47 -19.91
CA LEU A 53 -6.21 1.69 -21.01
C LEU A 53 -5.13 0.74 -20.52
N ASN A 54 -4.87 -0.30 -21.32
CA ASN A 54 -3.71 -1.15 -21.08
C ASN A 54 -2.44 -0.30 -21.14
N PRO A 55 -1.47 -0.46 -20.23
CA PRO A 55 -0.18 0.23 -20.30
C PRO A 55 0.48 0.21 -21.69
N ASN A 56 0.43 -0.92 -22.40
CA ASN A 56 1.00 -1.04 -23.74
C ASN A 56 0.21 -0.24 -24.79
N GLU A 57 -1.10 -0.08 -24.61
CA GLU A 57 -1.93 0.77 -25.47
C GLU A 57 -1.63 2.26 -25.22
N ILE A 58 -1.41 2.66 -23.96
CA ILE A 58 -0.97 4.02 -23.63
C ILE A 58 0.36 4.31 -24.30
N LYS A 59 1.36 3.43 -24.11
CA LYS A 59 2.68 3.54 -24.73
C LYS A 59 2.57 3.67 -26.26
N LYS A 60 1.81 2.76 -26.88
CA LYS A 60 1.61 2.74 -28.33
C LYS A 60 1.04 4.08 -28.83
N ARG A 61 -0.03 4.59 -28.19
CA ARG A 61 -0.67 5.85 -28.60
C ARG A 61 0.26 7.05 -28.46
N VAL A 62 1.04 7.12 -27.38
CA VAL A 62 1.99 8.22 -27.14
C VAL A 62 3.14 8.20 -28.15
N ILE A 63 3.59 7.02 -28.59
CA ILE A 63 4.65 6.88 -29.60
C ILE A 63 4.10 7.19 -31.00
N GLU A 64 2.92 6.70 -31.34
CA GLU A 64 2.31 6.88 -32.67
C GLU A 64 1.80 8.30 -32.93
N ASP A 65 1.37 9.01 -31.88
CA ASP A 65 0.84 10.38 -31.97
C ASP A 65 1.43 11.26 -30.83
N PRO A 66 2.71 11.66 -30.94
CA PRO A 66 3.36 12.53 -29.97
C PRO A 66 2.70 13.91 -29.91
N SER A 67 2.58 14.50 -28.71
CA SER A 67 1.90 15.79 -28.50
C SER A 67 0.39 15.77 -28.80
N SER A 68 -0.21 14.59 -28.84
CA SER A 68 -1.65 14.44 -28.99
C SER A 68 -2.42 15.01 -27.80
N THR A 69 -3.69 15.36 -28.05
CA THR A 69 -4.65 15.70 -26.97
C THR A 69 -4.77 14.59 -25.94
N PHE A 70 -4.50 13.33 -26.32
CA PHE A 70 -4.51 12.19 -25.41
C PHE A 70 -3.39 12.28 -24.37
N GLU A 71 -2.16 12.55 -24.80
CA GLU A 71 -1.00 12.71 -23.92
C GLU A 71 -1.23 13.83 -22.90
N GLN A 72 -1.63 15.01 -23.39
CA GLN A 72 -1.90 16.17 -22.54
C GLN A 72 -2.99 15.88 -21.49
N ARG A 73 -4.01 15.11 -21.85
CA ARG A 73 -5.08 14.72 -20.92
C ARG A 73 -4.59 13.75 -19.85
N ILE A 74 -3.70 12.81 -20.16
CA ILE A 74 -3.10 11.92 -19.15
C ILE A 74 -2.23 12.73 -18.20
N ILE A 75 -1.35 13.58 -18.73
CA ILE A 75 -0.47 14.44 -17.92
C ILE A 75 -1.30 15.31 -16.98
N SER A 76 -2.32 16.01 -17.51
CA SER A 76 -3.21 16.86 -16.72
C SER A 76 -3.94 16.07 -15.63
N PHE A 77 -4.46 14.88 -15.94
CA PHE A 77 -5.12 14.02 -14.96
C PHE A 77 -4.17 13.60 -13.83
N LEU A 78 -2.94 13.19 -14.16
CA LEU A 78 -1.97 12.72 -13.18
C LEU A 78 -1.43 13.86 -12.30
N ASP A 79 -1.17 15.03 -12.88
CA ASP A 79 -0.68 16.19 -12.16
C ASP A 79 -1.74 16.79 -11.23
N ASP A 80 -3.02 16.71 -11.58
CA ASP A 80 -4.16 17.06 -10.71
C ASP A 80 -4.35 16.03 -9.58
N THR A 81 -4.18 14.74 -9.89
CA THR A 81 -4.44 13.65 -8.94
C THR A 81 -3.31 13.48 -7.91
N ILE A 82 -2.05 13.65 -8.32
CA ILE A 82 -0.87 13.28 -7.53
C ILE A 82 -0.06 14.52 -7.15
N CYS A 83 0.03 14.77 -5.85
CA CYS A 83 0.89 15.76 -5.22
C CYS A 83 2.21 15.12 -4.75
N ASN A 84 3.30 15.88 -4.82
CA ASN A 84 4.65 15.43 -4.48
C ASN A 84 5.53 16.58 -3.94
N LYS A 85 4.89 17.57 -3.32
CA LYS A 85 5.56 18.60 -2.52
C LYS A 85 4.70 18.99 -1.34
N VAL A 86 5.34 19.57 -0.33
CA VAL A 86 4.62 20.25 0.75
C VAL A 86 3.95 21.51 0.18
N PRO A 87 2.64 21.71 0.38
CA PRO A 87 1.97 22.96 0.01
C PRO A 87 2.59 24.15 0.74
N ASP A 88 2.55 25.33 0.15
CA ASP A 88 3.14 26.52 0.76
C ASP A 88 2.44 26.87 2.07
N LYS A 89 3.22 27.30 3.07
CA LYS A 89 2.67 27.72 4.35
C LYS A 89 1.99 29.08 4.17
N PRO A 90 0.74 29.28 4.63
CA PRO A 90 0.10 30.59 4.60
C PRO A 90 0.91 31.64 5.35
N THR A 91 0.89 32.87 4.85
CA THR A 91 1.61 34.01 5.45
C THR A 91 0.86 34.61 6.63
N VAL A 92 -0.48 34.48 6.65
CA VAL A 92 -1.33 34.92 7.75
C VAL A 92 -1.12 34.01 8.95
N SER A 93 -0.85 34.60 10.11
CA SER A 93 -0.76 33.86 11.37
C SER A 93 -2.16 33.46 11.82
N VAL A 94 -2.48 32.17 11.66
CA VAL A 94 -3.70 31.56 12.18
C VAL A 94 -3.32 30.52 13.21
N ASP A 95 -3.98 30.54 14.37
CA ASP A 95 -3.79 29.53 15.41
C ASP A 95 -4.79 28.39 15.17
N ILE A 96 -4.27 27.22 14.83
CA ILE A 96 -5.06 26.00 14.58
C ILE A 96 -4.51 24.83 15.40
N PRO A 97 -5.35 23.81 15.71
CA PRO A 97 -4.91 22.73 16.60
C PRO A 97 -3.67 21.96 16.10
N SER A 98 -3.43 21.88 14.79
CA SER A 98 -2.24 21.22 14.23
C SER A 98 -0.94 22.02 14.39
N ASN A 99 -0.98 23.23 14.95
CA ASN A 99 0.22 23.93 15.42
C ASN A 99 0.75 23.34 16.73
N THR A 100 -0.13 22.84 17.59
CA THR A 100 0.23 22.31 18.92
C THR A 100 0.26 20.79 18.95
N TYR A 101 -0.74 20.16 18.31
CA TYR A 101 -0.94 18.72 18.35
C TYR A 101 -0.54 18.08 17.03
N HIS A 102 -0.15 16.80 17.10
CA HIS A 102 0.17 16.04 15.89
C HIS A 102 -1.05 16.03 14.93
N PRO A 103 -0.91 16.44 13.65
CA PRO A 103 -2.05 16.62 12.75
C PRO A 103 -2.91 15.36 12.59
N CYS A 104 -2.26 14.19 12.58
CA CYS A 104 -2.87 12.87 12.43
C CYS A 104 -3.65 12.41 13.71
N ALA A 105 -3.56 13.13 14.84
CA ALA A 105 -4.38 12.92 16.03
C ALA A 105 -5.63 13.83 16.10
N MET A 106 -5.71 14.81 15.20
CA MET A 106 -6.80 15.78 15.12
C MET A 106 -7.76 15.39 13.99
N ARG A 107 -9.02 15.83 14.06
CA ARG A 107 -10.00 15.57 13.00
C ARG A 107 -10.02 16.65 11.89
N GLY A 108 -9.01 17.51 11.84
CA GLY A 108 -8.92 18.64 10.89
C GLY A 108 -9.80 19.84 11.26
N THR A 109 -9.72 20.91 10.48
CA THR A 109 -10.40 22.20 10.76
C THR A 109 -11.90 22.23 10.40
N THR A 110 -12.46 21.14 9.86
CA THR A 110 -13.81 21.10 9.26
C THR A 110 -14.80 20.18 10.00
N MET A 111 -14.51 19.82 11.25
CA MET A 111 -15.37 18.91 12.02
C MET A 111 -16.24 19.65 13.04
N SER A 112 -17.52 19.29 13.05
CA SER A 112 -18.55 19.78 13.97
C SER A 112 -18.06 19.78 15.43
N GLY A 113 -18.16 20.92 16.10
CA GLY A 113 -17.68 21.13 17.48
C GLY A 113 -16.39 21.94 17.61
N TYR A 114 -15.68 22.19 16.50
CA TYR A 114 -14.64 23.23 16.38
C TYR A 114 -15.15 24.40 15.51
N ASP A 115 -16.45 24.72 15.65
CA ASP A 115 -17.17 25.73 14.88
C ASP A 115 -16.81 27.16 15.31
N SER A 116 -15.53 27.54 15.18
CA SER A 116 -15.20 28.96 15.03
C SER A 116 -15.10 29.26 13.53
N GLU A 117 -15.75 30.32 13.08
CA GLU A 117 -15.68 30.79 11.68
C GLU A 117 -14.22 30.90 11.18
N LEU A 118 -13.28 31.14 12.10
CA LEU A 118 -11.83 31.18 11.86
C LEU A 118 -11.26 29.86 11.30
N MET A 119 -11.74 28.69 11.77
CA MET A 119 -11.23 27.37 11.35
C MET A 119 -11.70 26.99 9.93
N LEU A 120 -12.72 27.66 9.43
CA LEU A 120 -13.23 27.48 8.07
C LEU A 120 -12.55 28.42 7.05
N THR A 121 -11.65 29.29 7.50
CA THR A 121 -10.88 30.15 6.61
C THR A 121 -9.95 29.33 5.72
N GLU A 122 -9.70 29.83 4.51
CA GLU A 122 -8.80 29.21 3.55
C GLU A 122 -7.37 29.08 4.12
N ASP A 123 -6.90 30.09 4.85
CA ASP A 123 -5.60 30.06 5.53
C ASP A 123 -5.53 28.97 6.61
N ALA A 124 -6.57 28.80 7.44
CA ALA A 124 -6.61 27.73 8.44
C ALA A 124 -6.56 26.35 7.78
N ILE A 125 -7.33 26.14 6.70
CA ILE A 125 -7.36 24.89 5.94
C ILE A 125 -6.00 24.60 5.30
N ASN A 126 -5.40 25.61 4.66
CA ASN A 126 -4.12 25.48 3.98
C ASN A 126 -2.97 25.23 4.98
N LEU A 127 -3.00 25.88 6.15
CA LEU A 127 -2.03 25.64 7.21
C LEU A 127 -2.16 24.23 7.80
N ASP A 128 -3.38 23.72 8.00
CA ASP A 128 -3.61 22.35 8.46
C ASP A 128 -3.09 21.32 7.45
N ILE A 129 -3.36 21.57 6.16
CA ILE A 129 -2.85 20.75 5.06
C ILE A 129 -1.32 20.76 5.03
N HIS A 130 -0.69 21.95 5.11
CA HIS A 130 0.75 22.10 5.15
C HIS A 130 1.35 21.27 6.30
N ASN A 131 0.83 21.43 7.51
CA ASN A 131 1.27 20.66 8.68
C ASN A 131 1.05 19.15 8.45
N LEU A 132 -0.10 18.74 7.95
CA LEU A 132 -0.41 17.33 7.71
C LEU A 132 0.55 16.68 6.71
N VAL A 133 0.87 17.36 5.61
CA VAL A 133 1.86 16.87 4.62
C VAL A 133 3.25 16.86 5.22
N GLN A 134 3.65 17.93 5.92
CA GLN A 134 4.95 18.03 6.57
C GLN A 134 5.20 16.88 7.56
N TYR A 135 4.20 16.54 8.39
CA TYR A 135 4.33 15.48 9.39
C TYR A 135 4.15 14.07 8.84
N CYS A 136 3.19 13.87 7.94
CA CYS A 136 2.75 12.53 7.54
C CYS A 136 3.26 12.11 6.13
N GLN A 137 3.89 12.99 5.34
CA GLN A 137 4.41 12.66 4.00
C GLN A 137 5.90 12.92 3.76
N VAL A 138 6.52 13.84 4.50
CA VAL A 138 7.96 14.12 4.37
C VAL A 138 8.79 12.98 4.96
N HIS A 139 9.71 12.46 4.17
CA HIS A 139 10.61 11.41 4.57
C HIS A 139 11.83 11.96 5.32
N TRP A 140 12.18 11.26 6.39
CA TRP A 140 13.40 11.49 7.15
C TRP A 140 14.24 10.22 7.10
N HIS A 141 15.46 10.31 6.59
CA HIS A 141 16.30 9.12 6.49
C HIS A 141 16.67 8.62 7.87
N THR A 142 16.46 7.32 8.08
CA THR A 142 16.85 6.59 9.28
C THR A 142 17.78 5.44 8.92
N SER A 143 18.34 4.75 9.92
CA SER A 143 19.14 3.54 9.68
C SER A 143 18.42 2.50 8.82
N THR A 144 17.09 2.40 8.93
CA THR A 144 16.28 1.48 8.13
C THR A 144 16.28 1.80 6.63
N CYS A 145 16.56 3.04 6.25
CA CYS A 145 16.65 3.46 4.85
C CYS A 145 17.83 2.81 4.15
N TYR A 146 18.90 2.55 4.89
CA TYR A 146 20.17 2.02 4.39
C TYR A 146 20.36 0.54 4.71
N LYS A 147 19.28 -0.15 5.11
CA LYS A 147 19.31 -1.57 5.52
C LYS A 147 19.97 -2.49 4.48
N TYR A 148 19.85 -2.16 3.20
CA TYR A 148 20.37 -2.95 2.09
C TYR A 148 21.67 -2.40 1.49
N CYS A 149 22.19 -1.28 2.00
CA CYS A 149 23.45 -0.72 1.57
C CYS A 149 24.60 -1.51 2.20
N LYS A 150 25.59 -1.92 1.40
CA LYS A 150 26.79 -2.59 1.93
C LYS A 150 27.79 -1.56 2.44
N SER A 151 28.69 -2.01 3.31
CA SER A 151 29.79 -1.18 3.79
C SER A 151 30.68 -0.73 2.61
N GLY A 152 30.94 0.56 2.52
CA GLY A 152 31.73 1.16 1.43
C GLY A 152 30.94 1.58 0.19
N GLU A 153 29.65 1.23 0.10
CA GLU A 153 28.77 1.70 -0.97
C GLU A 153 28.08 3.03 -0.59
N PRO A 154 27.71 3.87 -1.58
CA PRO A 154 26.89 5.04 -1.33
C PRO A 154 25.59 4.68 -0.60
N LYS A 155 25.24 5.49 0.39
CA LYS A 155 24.00 5.34 1.15
C LYS A 155 22.82 5.80 0.31
N ILE A 156 22.15 4.85 -0.35
CA ILE A 156 20.95 5.09 -1.15
C ILE A 156 19.73 4.71 -0.33
N CYS A 157 18.74 5.60 -0.27
CA CYS A 157 17.49 5.30 0.40
C CYS A 157 16.78 4.12 -0.30
N ARG A 158 16.46 3.05 0.43
CA ARG A 158 15.70 1.90 -0.09
C ARG A 158 14.34 2.25 -0.71
N SER A 159 13.78 3.40 -0.36
CA SER A 159 12.51 3.90 -0.90
C SER A 159 12.71 4.79 -2.14
N GLY A 160 13.96 5.05 -2.55
CA GLY A 160 14.29 5.90 -3.69
C GLY A 160 14.04 7.39 -3.45
N LEU A 161 13.93 7.83 -2.20
CA LEU A 161 13.70 9.24 -1.83
C LEU A 161 15.03 9.94 -1.58
N ASP A 162 15.28 10.99 -2.36
CA ASP A 162 16.52 11.76 -2.39
C ASP A 162 16.19 13.24 -2.67
N PRO A 163 16.76 14.21 -1.93
CA PRO A 163 16.50 15.64 -2.16
C PRO A 163 16.85 16.11 -3.59
N LEU A 164 17.78 15.42 -4.26
CA LEU A 164 18.20 15.74 -5.63
C LEU A 164 17.27 15.15 -6.69
N ASN A 165 16.33 14.28 -6.31
CA ASN A 165 15.36 13.70 -7.22
C ASN A 165 14.25 14.72 -7.53
N VAL A 166 14.55 15.66 -8.43
CA VAL A 166 13.62 16.73 -8.83
C VAL A 166 13.36 16.64 -10.33
N THR A 167 12.08 16.65 -10.70
CA THR A 167 11.60 16.71 -12.08
C THR A 167 10.45 17.70 -12.13
N LEU A 168 10.59 18.79 -12.88
CA LEU A 168 9.64 19.90 -12.83
C LEU A 168 8.31 19.63 -13.54
N LEU A 169 8.34 18.80 -14.59
CA LEU A 169 7.20 18.55 -15.46
C LEU A 169 7.01 17.05 -15.66
N THR A 170 5.75 16.63 -15.74
CA THR A 170 5.40 15.28 -16.15
C THR A 170 5.49 15.21 -17.67
N THR A 171 6.26 14.27 -18.21
CA THR A 171 6.48 14.10 -19.66
C THR A 171 6.46 12.63 -20.04
N PHE A 172 6.36 12.36 -21.34
CA PHE A 172 6.64 11.03 -21.89
C PHE A 172 7.97 11.04 -22.65
N ASP A 173 8.72 9.96 -22.52
CA ASP A 173 9.76 9.63 -23.48
C ASP A 173 9.11 9.03 -24.72
N HIS A 174 9.12 9.78 -25.83
CA HIS A 174 8.50 9.35 -27.09
C HIS A 174 9.24 8.21 -27.81
N VAL A 175 10.45 7.86 -27.37
CA VAL A 175 11.19 6.69 -27.90
C VAL A 175 10.71 5.42 -27.21
N THR A 176 10.58 5.45 -25.89
CA THR A 176 10.26 4.27 -25.07
C THR A 176 8.78 4.16 -24.68
N GLY A 177 8.03 5.26 -24.85
CA GLY A 177 6.66 5.44 -24.36
C GLY A 177 6.57 5.54 -22.83
N GLU A 178 7.69 5.72 -22.13
CA GLU A 178 7.70 5.73 -20.67
C GLU A 178 7.31 7.08 -20.10
N LEU A 179 6.46 7.05 -19.07
CA LEU A 179 6.02 8.23 -18.34
C LEU A 179 7.08 8.60 -17.31
N ILE A 180 7.55 9.84 -17.37
CA ILE A 180 8.37 10.48 -16.37
C ILE A 180 7.47 11.43 -15.59
N MET A 181 7.10 11.03 -14.37
CA MET A 181 6.27 11.86 -13.49
C MET A 181 7.08 13.02 -12.92
N ARG A 182 6.45 14.20 -12.81
CA ARG A 182 7.02 15.31 -12.04
C ARG A 182 7.28 14.86 -10.59
N CYS A 183 8.33 15.40 -10.01
CA CYS A 183 8.68 15.27 -8.60
C CYS A 183 9.23 16.63 -8.15
N LEU A 184 8.42 17.41 -7.44
CA LEU A 184 8.79 18.76 -7.04
C LEU A 184 9.59 18.79 -5.73
N ASP A 185 9.46 17.74 -4.91
CA ASP A 185 10.25 17.51 -3.71
C ASP A 185 10.58 16.02 -3.58
N GLY A 186 11.84 15.66 -3.78
CA GLY A 186 12.30 14.27 -3.78
C GLY A 186 12.28 13.56 -2.41
N LEU A 187 11.96 14.28 -1.32
CA LEU A 187 11.74 13.71 0.01
C LEU A 187 10.26 13.49 0.34
N VAL A 188 9.33 13.94 -0.49
CA VAL A 188 7.89 13.83 -0.24
C VAL A 188 7.33 12.62 -0.99
N ASN A 189 6.63 11.72 -0.28
CA ASN A 189 5.92 10.63 -0.94
C ASN A 189 4.84 11.19 -1.89
N ASN A 190 4.49 10.45 -2.92
CA ASN A 190 3.35 10.82 -3.76
C ASN A 190 2.05 10.65 -2.98
N PHE A 191 1.22 11.68 -2.91
CA PHE A 191 -0.06 11.64 -2.21
C PHE A 191 -1.19 12.27 -3.01
N ASN A 192 -2.44 11.96 -2.68
CA ASN A 192 -3.58 12.74 -3.14
C ASN A 192 -4.05 13.61 -1.98
N ILE A 193 -4.19 14.92 -2.22
CA ILE A 193 -4.47 15.88 -1.15
C ILE A 193 -5.82 15.59 -0.46
N THR A 194 -6.85 15.23 -1.24
CA THR A 194 -8.19 14.93 -0.71
C THR A 194 -8.20 13.64 0.09
N ILE A 195 -7.50 12.59 -0.37
CA ILE A 195 -7.31 11.36 0.41
C ILE A 195 -6.62 11.68 1.73
N LEU A 196 -5.48 12.38 1.68
CA LEU A 196 -4.68 12.67 2.85
C LEU A 196 -5.48 13.45 3.90
N ARG A 197 -6.25 14.46 3.48
CA ARG A 197 -7.15 15.22 4.37
C ARG A 197 -8.19 14.34 5.05
N ALA A 198 -8.74 13.35 4.35
CA ALA A 198 -9.78 12.48 4.87
C ALA A 198 -9.24 11.41 5.83
N ILE A 199 -8.10 10.79 5.51
CA ILE A 199 -7.53 9.70 6.31
C ILE A 199 -6.57 10.17 7.40
N ARG A 200 -5.97 11.36 7.21
CA ARG A 200 -4.99 12.00 8.11
C ARG A 200 -3.92 11.04 8.60
N CYS A 201 -3.28 10.33 7.68
CA CYS A 201 -2.14 9.45 7.95
C CYS A 201 -1.27 9.35 6.70
N ASN A 202 -0.07 8.79 6.84
CA ASN A 202 0.81 8.55 5.71
C ASN A 202 0.10 7.70 4.64
N MET A 203 0.26 8.09 3.38
CA MET A 203 -0.22 7.35 2.21
C MET A 203 0.76 7.52 1.04
N ASP A 204 0.79 6.55 0.14
CA ASP A 204 1.54 6.60 -1.11
C ASP A 204 0.57 6.25 -2.26
N ILE A 205 0.55 7.05 -3.32
CA ILE A 205 -0.23 6.79 -4.55
C ILE A 205 0.69 6.77 -5.76
N LYS A 206 0.53 5.77 -6.62
CA LYS A 206 1.33 5.61 -7.83
C LYS A 206 0.46 5.21 -9.00
N PHE A 207 0.70 5.88 -10.13
CA PHE A 207 0.14 5.45 -11.41
C PHE A 207 0.90 4.25 -11.96
N ILE A 208 0.17 3.23 -12.41
CA ILE A 208 0.76 2.01 -12.98
C ILE A 208 0.67 2.10 -14.50
N GLY A 209 1.66 2.79 -15.09
CA GLY A 209 1.69 3.10 -16.53
C GLY A 209 2.46 2.11 -17.42
N SER A 210 3.07 1.06 -16.85
CA SER A 210 3.85 0.08 -17.61
C SER A 210 3.58 -1.36 -17.15
N GLY A 211 3.77 -2.33 -18.03
CA GLY A 211 3.68 -3.76 -17.68
C GLY A 211 4.71 -4.19 -16.63
N ALA A 212 5.92 -3.63 -16.68
CA ALA A 212 6.96 -3.88 -15.69
C ALA A 212 6.57 -3.32 -14.31
N SER A 213 6.06 -2.09 -14.25
CA SER A 213 5.53 -1.48 -13.03
C SER A 213 4.34 -2.27 -12.47
N ALA A 214 3.43 -2.72 -13.34
CA ALA A 214 2.30 -3.56 -12.95
C ALA A 214 2.78 -4.88 -12.32
N LYS A 215 3.74 -5.57 -12.95
CA LYS A 215 4.32 -6.81 -12.43
C LYS A 215 5.01 -6.57 -11.08
N ALA A 216 5.80 -5.51 -10.95
CA ALA A 216 6.48 -5.16 -9.70
C ALA A 216 5.49 -4.87 -8.56
N VAL A 217 4.43 -4.11 -8.83
CA VAL A 217 3.38 -3.83 -7.84
C VAL A 217 2.61 -5.10 -7.47
N LEU A 218 2.29 -5.97 -8.43
CA LEU A 218 1.66 -7.26 -8.15
C LEU A 218 2.51 -8.13 -7.23
N TYR A 219 3.82 -8.25 -7.48
CA TYR A 219 4.73 -8.97 -6.57
C TYR A 219 4.79 -8.31 -5.20
N TYR A 220 4.90 -6.98 -5.15
CA TYR A 220 4.92 -6.23 -3.90
C TYR A 220 3.67 -6.52 -3.07
N ILE A 221 2.48 -6.31 -3.63
CA ILE A 221 1.20 -6.55 -2.95
C ILE A 221 1.03 -8.02 -2.58
N THR A 222 1.42 -8.95 -3.46
CA THR A 222 1.39 -10.38 -3.16
C THR A 222 2.23 -10.69 -1.93
N ASN A 223 3.44 -10.14 -1.80
CA ASN A 223 4.28 -10.32 -0.61
C ASN A 223 3.62 -9.79 0.67
N TYR A 224 2.74 -8.79 0.60
CA TYR A 224 1.97 -8.31 1.75
C TYR A 224 0.79 -9.22 2.07
N ILE A 225 0.08 -9.71 1.04
CA ILE A 225 -1.02 -10.67 1.21
C ILE A 225 -0.49 -11.99 1.79
N THR A 226 0.65 -12.47 1.31
CA THR A 226 1.25 -13.75 1.71
C THR A 226 2.24 -13.60 2.86
N LYS A 227 2.35 -12.41 3.45
CA LYS A 227 3.31 -12.16 4.52
C LYS A 227 2.99 -13.06 5.71
N SER A 228 3.91 -13.97 6.00
CA SER A 228 3.78 -14.81 7.19
C SER A 228 3.67 -13.93 8.43
N GLN A 229 2.59 -14.10 9.18
CA GLN A 229 2.42 -13.50 10.50
C GLN A 229 3.39 -14.12 11.52
N LEU A 230 3.91 -15.32 11.23
CA LEU A 230 4.86 -16.04 12.08
C LEU A 230 6.30 -15.66 11.71
N LYS A 231 6.97 -14.93 12.60
CA LYS A 231 8.41 -14.65 12.48
C LYS A 231 9.21 -15.93 12.76
N THR A 232 10.32 -16.11 12.05
CA THR A 232 11.14 -17.34 12.14
C THR A 232 11.62 -17.66 13.56
N HIS A 233 11.94 -16.66 14.39
CA HIS A 233 12.35 -16.92 15.78
C HIS A 233 11.21 -17.46 16.65
N VAL A 234 9.96 -17.06 16.40
CA VAL A 234 8.78 -17.62 17.07
C VAL A 234 8.58 -19.07 16.63
N ALA A 235 8.79 -19.35 15.34
CA ALA A 235 8.78 -20.72 14.83
C ALA A 235 9.86 -21.60 15.48
N TYR A 236 11.07 -21.08 15.66
CA TYR A 236 12.17 -21.80 16.32
C TYR A 236 11.90 -22.04 17.82
N ALA A 237 11.41 -21.04 18.56
CA ALA A 237 11.04 -21.21 19.97
C ALA A 237 9.91 -22.24 20.14
N ALA A 238 8.93 -22.24 19.24
CA ALA A 238 7.86 -23.23 19.21
C ALA A 238 8.36 -24.64 18.89
N LEU A 239 9.31 -24.78 17.95
CA LEU A 239 9.99 -26.03 17.63
C LEU A 239 10.78 -26.57 18.83
N GLU A 240 11.59 -25.73 19.47
CA GLU A 240 12.36 -26.09 20.67
C GLU A 240 11.44 -26.62 21.78
N ARG A 241 10.38 -25.88 22.10
CA ARG A 241 9.42 -26.28 23.13
C ARG A 241 8.69 -27.57 22.77
N ALA A 242 8.34 -27.77 21.50
CA ALA A 242 7.71 -29.00 21.05
C ALA A 242 8.65 -30.21 21.20
N VAL A 243 9.93 -30.07 20.85
CA VAL A 243 10.97 -31.10 21.03
C VAL A 243 11.16 -31.45 22.51
N VAL A 244 11.29 -30.45 23.39
CA VAL A 244 11.39 -30.68 24.85
C VAL A 244 10.19 -31.45 25.39
N LYS A 245 8.96 -31.07 24.99
CA LYS A 245 7.72 -31.77 25.38
C LYS A 245 7.56 -33.17 24.77
N LEU A 246 8.40 -33.56 23.82
CA LEU A 246 8.38 -34.89 23.20
C LEU A 246 9.48 -35.80 23.76
N GLY A 247 10.64 -35.25 24.12
CA GLY A 247 11.67 -35.98 24.86
C GLY A 247 11.22 -36.45 26.25
N GLN A 248 10.11 -35.91 26.76
CA GLN A 248 9.46 -36.33 28.02
C GLN A 248 8.45 -37.49 27.83
N ILE A 249 8.19 -37.94 26.60
CA ILE A 249 7.30 -39.07 26.32
C ILE A 249 8.13 -40.35 26.26
N ASP A 250 7.75 -41.35 27.05
CA ASP A 250 8.46 -42.63 27.14
C ASP A 250 8.50 -43.34 25.76
N SER A 251 9.71 -43.62 25.28
CA SER A 251 9.99 -43.97 23.88
C SER A 251 9.72 -45.43 23.51
N ASN A 252 9.35 -46.26 24.49
CA ASN A 252 9.50 -47.71 24.33
C ASN A 252 8.39 -48.40 23.53
N ASP A 253 7.23 -47.76 23.28
CA ASP A 253 6.09 -48.42 22.60
C ASP A 253 5.45 -47.61 21.44
N THR A 254 5.98 -46.42 21.11
CA THR A 254 5.37 -45.58 20.06
C THR A 254 6.13 -45.70 18.73
N PRO A 255 5.47 -46.12 17.63
CA PRO A 255 6.09 -46.16 16.30
C PRO A 255 6.67 -44.78 15.90
N VAL A 256 7.86 -44.79 15.30
CA VAL A 256 8.58 -43.57 14.87
C VAL A 256 7.70 -42.65 14.03
N THR A 257 6.88 -43.20 13.14
CA THR A 257 5.94 -42.45 12.29
C THR A 257 4.89 -41.69 13.10
N THR A 258 4.37 -42.30 14.17
CA THR A 258 3.43 -41.68 15.11
C THR A 258 4.12 -40.59 15.93
N MET A 259 5.37 -40.82 16.34
CA MET A 259 6.18 -39.84 17.05
C MET A 259 6.49 -38.60 16.18
N SER A 260 6.88 -38.80 14.93
CA SER A 260 7.10 -37.71 13.96
C SER A 260 5.84 -36.91 13.67
N LYS A 261 4.67 -37.57 13.52
CA LYS A 261 3.38 -36.88 13.37
C LYS A 261 3.04 -36.03 14.60
N LYS A 262 3.22 -36.58 15.80
CA LYS A 262 2.99 -35.85 17.07
C LYS A 262 3.94 -34.67 17.23
N LEU A 263 5.19 -34.80 16.77
CA LEU A 263 6.14 -33.69 16.70
C LEU A 263 5.64 -32.56 15.81
N LEU A 264 5.30 -32.87 14.57
CA LEU A 264 4.77 -31.87 13.64
C LEU A 264 3.52 -31.18 14.17
N GLN A 265 2.59 -31.94 14.78
CA GLN A 265 1.38 -31.38 15.40
C GLN A 265 1.71 -30.48 16.60
N LYS A 266 2.59 -30.90 17.52
CA LYS A 266 2.97 -30.06 18.67
C LYS A 266 3.71 -28.81 18.24
N CYS A 267 4.57 -28.88 17.22
CA CYS A 267 5.21 -27.72 16.63
C CYS A 267 4.15 -26.77 16.06
N ALA A 268 3.20 -27.29 15.26
CA ALA A 268 2.12 -26.50 14.68
C ALA A 268 1.26 -25.80 15.74
N TYR A 269 0.82 -26.52 16.79
CA TYR A 269 0.03 -25.94 17.87
C TYR A 269 0.81 -24.90 18.68
N SER A 270 2.10 -25.15 18.95
CA SER A 270 2.95 -24.19 19.66
C SER A 270 3.19 -22.92 18.83
N MET A 271 3.36 -23.06 17.51
CA MET A 271 3.48 -21.91 16.60
C MET A 271 2.22 -21.06 16.59
N ILE A 272 1.04 -21.67 16.63
CA ILE A 272 -0.25 -20.95 16.70
C ILE A 272 -0.42 -20.30 18.07
N SER A 273 -0.09 -20.98 19.18
CA SER A 273 -0.32 -20.46 20.53
C SER A 273 0.62 -19.30 20.90
N GLU A 274 1.83 -19.29 20.35
CA GLU A 274 2.83 -18.24 20.57
C GLU A 274 2.73 -17.10 19.54
N GLN A 275 1.74 -17.16 18.64
CA GLN A 275 1.53 -16.10 17.67
C GLN A 275 0.97 -14.86 18.37
N GLU A 276 1.82 -13.84 18.53
CA GLU A 276 1.40 -12.53 18.99
C GLU A 276 0.56 -11.82 17.92
N LEU A 277 -0.60 -11.31 18.32
CA LEU A 277 -1.48 -10.48 17.50
C LEU A 277 -1.54 -9.08 18.09
N SER A 278 -1.57 -8.05 17.24
CA SER A 278 -1.73 -6.69 17.74
C SER A 278 -3.14 -6.46 18.29
N ALA A 279 -3.26 -5.57 19.27
CA ALA A 279 -4.56 -5.19 19.83
C ALA A 279 -5.53 -4.68 18.75
N GLN A 280 -5.01 -4.00 17.73
CA GLN A 280 -5.77 -3.50 16.59
C GLN A 280 -6.28 -4.64 15.70
N GLN A 281 -5.46 -5.66 15.40
CA GLN A 281 -5.91 -6.86 14.66
C GLN A 281 -7.04 -7.56 15.40
N VAL A 282 -6.84 -7.82 16.69
CA VAL A 282 -7.84 -8.47 17.53
C VAL A 282 -9.13 -7.65 17.54
N SER A 283 -9.02 -6.33 17.73
CA SER A 283 -10.18 -5.42 17.70
C SER A 283 -10.91 -5.46 16.36
N THR A 284 -10.19 -5.44 15.22
CA THR A 284 -10.85 -5.52 13.90
C THR A 284 -11.62 -6.83 13.72
N TYR A 285 -11.04 -7.94 14.18
CA TYR A 285 -11.68 -9.25 14.08
C TYR A 285 -12.93 -9.33 14.98
N LEU A 286 -12.82 -8.88 16.24
CA LEU A 286 -13.93 -8.85 17.19
C LEU A 286 -15.08 -7.92 16.74
N LEU A 287 -14.76 -6.83 16.05
CA LEU A 287 -15.75 -5.91 15.48
C LEU A 287 -16.34 -6.41 14.14
N GLY A 288 -15.94 -7.59 13.66
CA GLY A 288 -16.42 -8.15 12.39
C GLY A 288 -15.96 -7.36 11.16
N TYR A 289 -14.85 -6.62 11.26
CA TYR A 289 -14.25 -5.96 10.12
C TYR A 289 -13.50 -6.97 9.26
N LYS A 290 -13.51 -6.70 7.94
CA LYS A 290 -12.81 -7.54 6.97
C LYS A 290 -11.33 -7.19 6.93
N ASP A 291 -10.52 -8.20 6.69
CA ASP A 291 -9.09 -8.11 6.38
C ASP A 291 -8.81 -7.76 4.91
N HIS A 292 -9.82 -7.83 4.04
CA HIS A 292 -9.73 -7.40 2.65
C HIS A 292 -11.04 -6.79 2.13
N TYR A 293 -10.93 -6.01 1.06
CA TYR A 293 -12.03 -5.35 0.38
C TYR A 293 -11.89 -5.57 -1.11
N THR A 294 -12.96 -6.06 -1.73
CA THR A 294 -13.02 -6.31 -3.17
C THR A 294 -14.34 -5.79 -3.72
N SER A 295 -14.29 -5.40 -5.00
CA SER A 295 -15.46 -5.06 -5.83
C SER A 295 -16.03 -6.25 -6.59
N HIS A 296 -15.23 -7.31 -6.78
CA HIS A 296 -15.57 -8.47 -7.59
C HIS A 296 -15.47 -9.76 -6.78
N THR A 297 -16.18 -10.78 -7.24
CA THR A 297 -15.99 -12.15 -6.77
C THR A 297 -14.87 -12.80 -7.56
N TYR A 298 -13.99 -13.52 -6.87
CA TYR A 298 -12.88 -14.24 -7.49
C TYR A 298 -13.10 -15.75 -7.36
N ALA A 299 -12.58 -16.51 -8.32
CA ALA A 299 -12.50 -17.95 -8.25
C ALA A 299 -11.14 -18.38 -7.70
N ASN A 300 -11.11 -19.47 -6.94
CA ASN A 300 -9.86 -20.04 -6.46
C ASN A 300 -9.08 -20.65 -7.63
N LEU A 301 -7.84 -20.21 -7.80
CA LEU A 301 -6.89 -20.81 -8.73
C LEU A 301 -5.89 -21.64 -7.94
N PHE A 302 -5.95 -22.97 -8.06
CA PHE A 302 -4.98 -23.87 -7.45
C PHE A 302 -3.68 -23.85 -8.26
N TRP A 303 -2.76 -22.95 -7.88
CA TRP A 303 -1.57 -22.62 -8.66
C TRP A 303 -0.79 -23.83 -9.16
N THR A 304 -0.44 -24.77 -8.28
CA THR A 304 0.36 -25.96 -8.65
C THR A 304 -0.33 -26.86 -9.67
N SER A 305 -1.65 -27.01 -9.57
CA SER A 305 -2.43 -27.80 -10.52
C SER A 305 -2.55 -27.10 -11.87
N PHE A 306 -2.73 -25.77 -11.84
CA PHE A 306 -2.79 -24.94 -13.04
C PHE A 306 -1.44 -24.87 -13.76
N GLU A 307 -0.35 -24.66 -13.03
CA GLU A 307 1.03 -24.70 -13.51
C GLU A 307 1.35 -26.05 -14.16
N SER A 308 1.03 -27.16 -13.48
CA SER A 308 1.19 -28.52 -14.05
C SER A 308 0.35 -28.75 -15.31
N PHE A 309 -0.82 -28.12 -15.42
CA PHE A 309 -1.64 -28.17 -16.63
C PHE A 309 -1.00 -27.36 -17.78
N ILE A 310 -0.49 -26.16 -17.49
CA ILE A 310 0.20 -25.31 -18.46
C ILE A 310 1.47 -25.99 -18.94
N GLU A 311 2.33 -26.50 -18.06
CA GLU A 311 3.57 -27.19 -18.44
C GLU A 311 3.29 -28.44 -19.31
N ARG A 312 2.23 -29.20 -19.01
CA ARG A 312 1.83 -30.33 -19.88
C ARG A 312 1.30 -29.89 -21.23
N SER A 313 0.63 -28.75 -21.30
CA SER A 313 -0.02 -28.26 -22.53
C SER A 313 0.91 -27.42 -23.41
N LYS A 314 1.87 -26.72 -22.78
CA LYS A 314 2.86 -25.82 -23.36
C LYS A 314 4.13 -25.88 -22.51
N PRO A 315 4.96 -26.92 -22.70
CA PRO A 315 6.19 -27.09 -21.94
C PRO A 315 7.10 -25.87 -22.12
N SER A 316 7.65 -25.34 -21.03
CA SER A 316 8.63 -24.26 -21.11
C SER A 316 9.89 -24.73 -21.84
N PRO A 317 10.42 -23.99 -22.84
CA PRO A 317 11.70 -24.31 -23.47
C PRO A 317 12.90 -24.25 -22.51
N GLU A 318 12.73 -23.59 -21.36
CA GLU A 318 13.78 -23.31 -20.37
C GLU A 318 13.84 -24.37 -19.26
N CYS A 319 12.92 -25.33 -19.26
CA CYS A 319 12.85 -26.41 -18.29
C CYS A 319 13.29 -27.75 -18.91
N TYR A 320 14.58 -27.84 -19.28
CA TYR A 320 15.27 -29.09 -19.58
C TYR A 320 16.60 -29.17 -18.82
#